data_AF-A0A9P1CA73-F1
#
_entry.id   AF-A0A9P1CA73-F1
#
_cell.length_a   1.000
_cell.length_b   1.000
_cell.length_c   1.000
_cell.angle_alpha   90.00
_cell.angle_beta   90.00
_cell.angle_gamma   90.00
#
_symmetry.space_group_name_H-M   'P 1'
#
loop_
_entity.id
_entity.type
_entity.pdbx_description
1 polymer ?
#
loop_
_entity_poly.entity_id
_entity_poly.type
_entity_poly.pdbx_seq_one_letter_code
_entity_poly.pdbx_strand_id
1 'polypeptide(L)'
;MHFVVANIVRPLTQSKRVSFVSLWGGRQLDYFVSHCWGANFSHFVRSIQCHALSKEGPISWFDAAYWICSFANNQWNIGAELGDDPMGSAFARALTSGIKGVAMVLDEEVQPLTRVWCLFEFFLSNRERLDLVFVTNAGVVGDDRCSSFDIALEVGKKIKSLQVATCEASSEKDKKDIFEYIISELGSLERMDEKIRKLMAEMLMRNLANVEKATGSLVDSLGQGSATVETLDKDHL
;
A
#
# COMPACT_ATOMS: atom_id res chain seq x y z
N MET A 1 -3.04 -7.79 -11.66
CA MET A 1 -2.52 -9.16 -11.38
C MET A 1 -3.14 -10.29 -12.20
N HIS A 2 -4.40 -10.23 -12.66
CA HIS A 2 -5.00 -11.33 -13.45
C HIS A 2 -4.13 -11.82 -14.61
N PHE A 3 -3.58 -10.89 -15.41
CA PHE A 3 -2.70 -11.22 -16.53
C PHE A 3 -1.45 -11.99 -16.10
N VAL A 4 -0.77 -11.52 -15.04
CA VAL A 4 0.46 -12.14 -14.51
C VAL A 4 0.17 -13.55 -14.00
N VAL A 5 -0.94 -13.73 -13.28
CA VAL A 5 -1.32 -15.06 -12.77
C VAL A 5 -1.60 -16.03 -13.92
N ALA A 6 -2.41 -15.61 -14.89
CA ALA A 6 -2.82 -16.47 -16.01
C ALA A 6 -1.67 -16.81 -16.97
N ASN A 7 -0.77 -15.87 -17.25
CA ASN A 7 0.24 -16.01 -18.30
C ASN A 7 1.65 -16.32 -17.78
N ILE A 8 1.93 -16.12 -16.49
CA ILE A 8 3.26 -16.33 -15.91
C ILE A 8 3.19 -17.33 -14.76
N VAL A 9 2.43 -17.02 -13.69
CA VAL A 9 2.46 -17.84 -12.46
C VAL A 9 1.90 -19.24 -12.71
N ARG A 10 0.69 -19.35 -13.29
CA ARG A 10 0.07 -20.67 -13.53
C ARG A 10 0.89 -21.51 -14.52
N PRO A 11 1.34 -21.00 -15.68
CA PRO A 11 2.19 -21.77 -16.57
C PRO A 11 3.47 -22.29 -15.90
N LEU A 12 4.19 -21.44 -15.16
CA LEU A 12 5.42 -21.85 -14.48
C LEU A 12 5.20 -22.90 -13.39
N THR A 13 4.06 -22.85 -12.70
CA THR A 13 3.73 -23.76 -11.60
C THR A 13 2.94 -25.00 -12.03
N GLN A 14 2.58 -25.13 -13.31
CA GLN A 14 1.65 -26.16 -13.79
C GLN A 14 2.10 -27.60 -13.53
N SER A 15 3.39 -27.90 -13.70
CA SER A 15 3.91 -29.25 -13.55
C SER A 15 3.81 -29.78 -12.11
N LYS A 16 4.01 -28.90 -11.12
CA LYS A 16 4.02 -29.26 -9.69
C LYS A 16 2.73 -28.87 -8.96
N ARG A 17 1.91 -27.98 -9.53
CA ARG A 17 0.66 -27.44 -8.95
C ARG A 17 0.84 -26.86 -7.54
N VAL A 18 1.96 -26.17 -7.33
CA VAL A 18 2.31 -25.47 -6.09
C VAL A 18 2.21 -23.96 -6.27
N SER A 19 2.33 -23.18 -5.19
CA SER A 19 2.48 -21.73 -5.30
C SER A 19 3.80 -21.34 -5.97
N PHE A 20 3.89 -20.11 -6.49
CA PHE A 20 5.10 -19.63 -7.13
C PHE A 20 6.28 -19.61 -6.16
N VAL A 21 6.05 -19.18 -4.92
CA VAL A 21 7.08 -19.14 -3.88
C VAL A 21 7.60 -20.53 -3.52
N SER A 22 6.75 -21.57 -3.50
CA SER A 22 7.21 -22.96 -3.28
C SER A 22 8.04 -23.50 -4.44
N LEU A 23 7.85 -22.99 -5.66
CA LEU A 23 8.64 -23.39 -6.81
C LEU A 23 10.01 -22.70 -6.83
N TRP A 24 10.06 -21.40 -6.52
CA TRP A 24 11.25 -20.56 -6.67
C TRP A 24 12.13 -20.47 -5.41
N GLY A 25 11.55 -20.73 -4.24
CA GLY A 25 12.20 -20.55 -2.94
C GLY A 25 11.73 -19.27 -2.24
N GLY A 26 11.24 -19.41 -1.01
CA GLY A 26 10.80 -18.31 -0.16
C GLY A 26 11.89 -17.75 0.75
N ARG A 27 11.66 -16.55 1.26
CA ARG A 27 12.42 -15.93 2.35
C ARG A 27 11.48 -15.64 3.51
N GLN A 28 12.05 -15.36 4.68
CA GLN A 28 11.27 -14.83 5.80
C GLN A 28 10.60 -13.52 5.39
N LEU A 29 9.32 -13.39 5.70
CA LEU A 29 8.48 -12.28 5.27
C LEU A 29 8.76 -11.01 6.08
N ASP A 30 8.96 -9.89 5.38
CA ASP A 30 9.08 -8.56 5.99
C ASP A 30 7.81 -7.71 5.84
N TYR A 31 7.24 -7.64 4.63
CA TYR A 31 6.13 -6.74 4.32
C TYR A 31 4.99 -7.44 3.61
N PHE A 32 3.76 -7.14 4.02
CA PHE A 32 2.56 -7.59 3.31
C PHE A 32 2.16 -6.55 2.26
N VAL A 33 1.76 -7.02 1.07
CA VAL A 33 1.24 -6.15 0.01
C VAL A 33 -0.25 -6.37 -0.16
N SER A 34 -1.04 -5.38 0.27
CA SER A 34 -2.48 -5.34 -0.01
C SER A 34 -2.70 -4.66 -1.37
N HIS A 35 -3.41 -5.31 -2.30
CA HIS A 35 -3.62 -4.76 -3.64
C HIS A 35 -4.87 -5.32 -4.32
N CYS A 36 -5.43 -4.55 -5.27
CA CYS A 36 -6.48 -5.03 -6.15
C CYS A 36 -5.88 -5.93 -7.26
N TRP A 37 -6.56 -7.04 -7.58
CA TRP A 37 -6.15 -7.92 -8.68
C TRP A 37 -6.39 -7.33 -10.08
N GLY A 38 -7.35 -6.41 -10.19
CA GLY A 38 -7.65 -5.66 -11.41
C GLY A 38 -6.62 -4.58 -11.72
N ALA A 39 -5.78 -4.20 -10.76
CA ALA A 39 -4.81 -3.13 -10.92
C ALA A 39 -3.82 -3.40 -12.07
N ASN A 40 -3.44 -2.31 -12.75
CA ASN A 40 -2.41 -2.32 -13.78
C ASN A 40 -1.08 -2.83 -13.20
N PHE A 41 -0.44 -3.77 -13.88
CA PHE A 41 0.79 -4.39 -13.39
C PHE A 41 1.97 -3.42 -13.33
N SER A 42 2.11 -2.49 -14.28
CA SER A 42 3.19 -1.50 -14.23
C SER A 42 3.00 -0.54 -13.06
N HIS A 43 1.76 -0.13 -12.80
CA HIS A 43 1.40 0.65 -11.60
C HIS A 43 1.78 -0.11 -10.33
N PHE A 44 1.36 -1.37 -10.23
CA PHE A 44 1.69 -2.23 -9.08
C PHE A 44 3.20 -2.33 -8.84
N VAL A 45 3.98 -2.69 -9.87
CA VAL A 45 5.45 -2.80 -9.75
C VAL A 45 6.07 -1.49 -9.32
N ARG A 46 5.63 -0.37 -9.92
CA ARG A 46 6.14 0.95 -9.59
C ARG A 46 5.82 1.33 -8.13
N SER A 47 4.61 1.05 -7.66
CA SER A 47 4.23 1.28 -6.26
C SER A 47 5.13 0.50 -5.29
N ILE A 48 5.39 -0.78 -5.56
CA ILE A 48 6.31 -1.59 -4.72
C ILE A 48 7.73 -1.03 -4.74
N GLN A 49 8.22 -0.57 -5.89
CA GLN A 49 9.53 0.09 -5.97
C GLN A 49 9.56 1.38 -5.14
N CYS A 50 8.51 2.19 -5.21
CA CYS A 50 8.42 3.39 -4.39
C CYS A 50 8.42 3.08 -2.90
N HIS A 51 7.68 2.05 -2.46
CA HIS A 51 7.76 1.60 -1.07
C HIS A 51 9.16 1.10 -0.71
N ALA A 52 9.79 0.30 -1.58
CA ALA A 52 11.13 -0.23 -1.33
C ALA A 52 12.22 0.85 -1.19
N LEU A 53 11.97 2.05 -1.70
CA LEU A 53 12.90 3.19 -1.69
C LEU A 53 12.48 4.31 -0.71
N SER A 54 11.31 4.20 -0.07
CA SER A 54 10.79 5.20 0.86
C SER A 54 11.40 5.05 2.26
N LYS A 55 11.14 6.02 3.16
CA LYS A 55 11.51 5.92 4.58
C LYS A 55 10.72 4.86 5.33
N GLU A 56 9.47 4.69 4.92
CA GLU A 56 8.52 3.72 5.48
C GLU A 56 8.83 2.28 5.02
N GLY A 57 9.71 2.15 4.03
CA GLY A 57 10.15 0.90 3.46
C GLY A 57 11.30 0.21 4.20
N PRO A 58 11.87 -0.84 3.59
CA PRO A 58 13.05 -1.52 4.09
C PRO A 58 14.29 -0.61 4.06
N ILE A 59 15.22 -0.85 4.99
CA ILE A 59 16.55 -0.22 4.98
C ILE A 59 17.31 -0.55 3.69
N SER A 60 17.18 -1.79 3.22
CA SER A 60 17.78 -2.30 1.98
C SER A 60 16.70 -3.00 1.16
N TRP A 61 16.40 -2.46 -0.03
CA TRP A 61 15.43 -3.08 -0.94
C TRP A 61 15.85 -4.49 -1.38
N PHE A 62 17.16 -4.77 -1.39
CA PHE A 62 17.72 -6.06 -1.80
C PHE A 62 17.41 -7.19 -0.80
N ASP A 63 17.28 -6.83 0.48
CA ASP A 63 17.04 -7.80 1.55
C ASP A 63 15.57 -7.97 1.90
N ALA A 64 14.71 -7.11 1.36
CA ALA A 64 13.29 -7.09 1.66
C ALA A 64 12.51 -8.23 0.99
N ALA A 65 11.67 -8.91 1.76
CA ALA A 65 10.71 -9.87 1.26
C ALA A 65 9.28 -9.32 1.33
N TYR A 66 8.59 -9.32 0.19
CA TYR A 66 7.19 -8.91 0.07
C TYR A 66 6.28 -10.11 -0.14
N TRP A 67 5.28 -10.25 0.73
CA TRP A 67 4.19 -11.20 0.50
C TRP A 67 3.15 -10.57 -0.40
N ILE A 68 2.95 -11.20 -1.56
CA ILE A 68 1.99 -10.76 -2.57
C ILE A 68 1.13 -11.99 -2.90
N CYS A 69 -0.17 -11.89 -2.67
CA CYS A 69 -1.09 -13.03 -2.73
C CYS A 69 -1.02 -13.80 -4.07
N SER A 70 -0.80 -13.11 -5.19
CA SER A 70 -0.68 -13.75 -6.52
C SER A 70 0.52 -14.69 -6.67
N PHE A 71 1.59 -14.49 -5.89
CA PHE A 71 2.79 -15.33 -5.91
C PHE A 71 2.86 -16.27 -4.71
N ALA A 72 2.38 -15.82 -3.55
CA ALA A 72 2.45 -16.59 -2.32
C ALA A 72 1.39 -17.70 -2.23
N ASN A 73 0.15 -17.42 -2.63
CA ASN A 73 -0.93 -18.39 -2.57
C ASN A 73 -0.79 -19.42 -3.70
N ASN A 74 -1.18 -20.66 -3.41
CA ASN A 74 -1.31 -21.70 -4.42
C ASN A 74 -2.49 -21.42 -5.35
N GLN A 75 -2.19 -20.88 -6.53
CA GLN A 75 -3.16 -20.55 -7.57
C GLN A 75 -3.92 -21.77 -8.13
N TRP A 76 -3.48 -22.99 -7.82
CA TRP A 76 -4.16 -24.24 -8.17
C TRP A 76 -5.16 -24.72 -7.12
N ASN A 77 -5.11 -24.17 -5.91
CA ASN A 77 -5.97 -24.54 -4.80
C ASN A 77 -6.28 -23.33 -3.90
N ILE A 78 -6.82 -22.26 -4.51
CA ILE A 78 -7.15 -21.01 -3.78
C ILE A 78 -8.14 -21.27 -2.65
N GLY A 79 -9.07 -22.21 -2.79
CA GLY A 79 -10.01 -22.55 -1.72
C GLY A 79 -9.31 -22.95 -0.42
N ALA A 80 -8.23 -23.73 -0.49
CA ALA A 80 -7.44 -24.09 0.70
C ALA A 80 -6.63 -22.91 1.27
N GLU A 81 -6.28 -21.93 0.44
CA GLU A 81 -5.57 -20.72 0.88
C GLU A 81 -6.51 -19.73 1.58
N LEU A 82 -7.78 -19.67 1.16
CA LEU A 82 -8.80 -18.86 1.82
C LEU A 82 -9.33 -19.55 3.08
N GLY A 83 -9.50 -20.87 3.04
CA GLY A 83 -10.11 -21.63 4.11
C GLY A 83 -11.60 -21.32 4.28
N ASP A 84 -12.22 -21.96 5.28
CA ASP A 84 -13.64 -21.71 5.62
C ASP A 84 -13.83 -20.51 6.55
N ASP A 85 -12.79 -20.17 7.31
CA ASP A 85 -12.72 -19.05 8.25
C ASP A 85 -11.67 -18.02 7.76
N PRO A 86 -12.01 -16.73 7.61
CA PRO A 86 -11.08 -15.69 7.21
C PRO A 86 -9.79 -15.65 8.06
N MET A 87 -9.87 -15.94 9.36
CA MET A 87 -8.70 -15.99 10.24
C MET A 87 -7.81 -17.22 9.99
N GLY A 88 -8.36 -18.28 9.43
CA GLY A 88 -7.63 -19.45 8.95
C GLY A 88 -6.91 -19.22 7.61
N SER A 89 -7.20 -18.13 6.89
CA SER A 89 -6.65 -17.86 5.56
C SER A 89 -5.14 -17.60 5.55
N ALA A 90 -4.50 -17.82 4.40
CA ALA A 90 -3.11 -17.46 4.14
C ALA A 90 -2.83 -15.96 4.37
N PHE A 91 -3.85 -15.13 4.16
CA PHE A 91 -3.80 -13.68 4.38
C PHE A 91 -3.64 -13.36 5.86
N ALA A 92 -4.52 -13.91 6.70
CA ALA A 92 -4.47 -13.72 8.14
C ALA A 92 -3.17 -14.29 8.73
N ARG A 93 -2.75 -15.48 8.29
CA ARG A 93 -1.48 -16.09 8.71
C ARG A 93 -0.28 -15.20 8.37
N ALA A 94 -0.24 -14.61 7.17
CA ALA A 94 0.84 -13.71 6.79
C ALA A 94 0.85 -12.44 7.65
N LEU A 95 -0.30 -11.78 7.83
CA LEU A 95 -0.43 -10.54 8.60
C LEU A 95 -0.12 -10.72 10.09
N THR A 96 -0.37 -11.91 10.65
CA THR A 96 -0.13 -12.24 12.06
C THR A 96 1.24 -12.88 12.32
N SER A 97 2.09 -13.03 11.29
CA SER A 97 3.38 -13.74 11.41
C SER A 97 4.53 -12.91 11.99
N GLY A 98 4.25 -11.72 12.52
CA GLY A 98 5.27 -10.80 13.05
C GLY A 98 6.02 -10.03 11.95
N ILE A 99 5.30 -9.64 10.90
CA ILE A 99 5.83 -8.82 9.81
C ILE A 99 6.08 -7.37 10.27
N LYS A 100 6.87 -6.62 9.50
CA LYS A 100 7.22 -5.22 9.80
C LYS A 100 6.10 -4.25 9.47
N GLY A 101 5.43 -4.43 8.34
CA GLY A 101 4.44 -3.48 7.88
C GLY A 101 3.63 -3.93 6.67
N VAL A 102 2.71 -3.08 6.26
CA VAL A 102 1.78 -3.32 5.15
C VAL A 102 1.83 -2.18 4.16
N ALA A 103 2.17 -2.52 2.92
CA ALA A 103 2.06 -1.61 1.78
C ALA A 103 0.72 -1.85 1.08
N MET A 104 -0.24 -0.95 1.26
CA MET A 104 -1.50 -0.98 0.54
C MET A 104 -1.40 -0.18 -0.76
N VAL A 105 -1.38 -0.87 -1.90
CA VAL A 105 -1.18 -0.29 -3.22
C VAL A 105 -2.47 0.27 -3.78
N LEU A 106 -2.66 1.58 -3.66
CA LEU A 106 -3.82 2.30 -4.18
C LEU A 106 -3.60 2.71 -5.65
N ASP A 107 -4.64 2.52 -6.45
CA ASP A 107 -4.79 3.16 -7.76
C ASP A 107 -5.60 4.46 -7.63
N GLU A 108 -5.78 5.16 -8.75
CA GLU A 108 -6.54 6.41 -8.85
C GLU A 108 -8.01 6.28 -8.41
N GLU A 109 -8.56 5.08 -8.45
CA GLU A 109 -9.93 4.77 -8.02
C GLU A 109 -10.00 4.15 -6.62
N VAL A 110 -8.87 4.09 -5.91
CA VAL A 110 -8.73 3.49 -4.57
C VAL A 110 -9.37 2.10 -4.46
N GLN A 111 -9.32 1.32 -5.54
CA GLN A 111 -10.02 0.04 -5.65
C GLN A 111 -9.71 -0.97 -4.53
N PRO A 112 -8.49 -1.06 -3.96
CA PRO A 112 -8.28 -1.96 -2.83
C PRO A 112 -9.23 -1.69 -1.66
N LEU A 113 -9.54 -0.42 -1.37
CA LEU A 113 -10.46 -0.07 -0.29
C LEU A 113 -11.94 -0.36 -0.63
N THR A 114 -12.24 -0.81 -1.85
CA THR A 114 -13.55 -1.28 -2.26
C THR A 114 -13.61 -2.81 -2.37
N ARG A 115 -12.60 -3.54 -1.90
CA ARG A 115 -12.54 -5.02 -1.97
C ARG A 115 -12.51 -5.62 -0.58
N VAL A 116 -13.42 -6.58 -0.31
CA VAL A 116 -13.62 -7.10 1.04
C VAL A 116 -12.37 -7.73 1.66
N TRP A 117 -11.59 -8.47 0.87
CA TRP A 117 -10.33 -9.07 1.35
C TRP A 117 -9.27 -8.00 1.67
N CYS A 118 -9.16 -6.93 0.89
CA CYS A 118 -8.24 -5.83 1.19
C CYS A 118 -8.70 -5.02 2.41
N LEU A 119 -10.00 -4.92 2.65
CA LEU A 119 -10.54 -4.34 3.88
C LEU A 119 -10.24 -5.23 5.10
N PHE A 120 -10.34 -6.55 4.96
CA PHE A 120 -9.88 -7.48 6.00
C PHE A 120 -8.38 -7.32 6.29
N GLU A 121 -7.55 -7.19 5.26
CA GLU A 121 -6.11 -6.94 5.39
C GLU A 121 -5.83 -5.62 6.13
N PHE A 122 -6.53 -4.53 5.78
CA PHE A 122 -6.44 -3.26 6.50
C PHE A 122 -6.84 -3.42 7.97
N PHE A 123 -7.94 -4.11 8.24
CA PHE A 123 -8.46 -4.33 9.58
C PHE A 123 -7.44 -5.07 10.44
N LEU A 124 -6.93 -6.19 9.94
CA LEU A 124 -5.91 -6.98 10.64
C LEU A 124 -4.63 -6.19 10.87
N SER A 125 -4.20 -5.38 9.89
CA SER A 125 -3.03 -4.51 10.06
C SER A 125 -3.20 -3.54 11.22
N ASN A 126 -4.40 -2.96 11.38
CA ASN A 126 -4.72 -2.09 12.51
C ASN A 126 -4.77 -2.86 13.84
N ARG A 127 -5.32 -4.08 13.84
CA ARG A 127 -5.42 -4.92 15.04
C ARG A 127 -4.05 -5.33 15.56
N GLU A 128 -3.19 -5.78 14.65
CA GLU A 128 -1.81 -6.20 14.95
C GLU A 128 -0.84 -5.01 15.13
N ARG A 129 -1.33 -3.76 14.97
CA ARG A 129 -0.54 -2.52 15.09
C ARG A 129 0.66 -2.49 14.15
N LEU A 130 0.47 -2.98 12.93
CA LEU A 130 1.49 -2.94 11.88
C LEU A 130 1.59 -1.53 11.30
N ASP A 131 2.78 -1.19 10.82
CA ASP A 131 3.00 0.04 10.05
C ASP A 131 2.32 -0.10 8.68
N LEU A 132 1.09 0.39 8.56
CA LEU A 132 0.32 0.39 7.32
C LEU A 132 0.45 1.73 6.60
N VAL A 133 0.85 1.67 5.34
CA VAL A 133 0.98 2.84 4.46
C VAL A 133 0.20 2.66 3.16
N PHE A 134 -0.38 3.76 2.68
CA PHE A 134 -0.90 3.88 1.33
C PHE A 134 0.21 4.21 0.34
N VAL A 135 0.28 3.43 -0.73
CA VAL A 135 1.32 3.52 -1.76
C VAL A 135 0.69 3.64 -3.13
N THR A 136 1.14 4.60 -3.91
CA THR A 136 0.77 4.78 -5.32
C THR A 136 2.00 4.62 -6.21
N ASN A 137 1.84 4.67 -7.53
CA ASN A 137 2.96 4.68 -8.47
C ASN A 137 3.78 5.99 -8.44
N ALA A 138 3.23 7.05 -7.83
CA ALA A 138 3.95 8.28 -7.51
C ALA A 138 4.59 8.24 -6.11
N GLY A 139 4.27 7.20 -5.36
CA GLY A 139 4.96 6.72 -4.17
C GLY A 139 4.13 6.73 -2.89
N VAL A 140 4.80 6.69 -1.74
CA VAL A 140 4.16 6.51 -0.43
C VAL A 140 3.57 7.82 0.03
N VAL A 141 2.28 7.84 0.36
CA VAL A 141 1.61 9.07 0.80
C VAL A 141 2.26 9.55 2.11
N GLY A 142 2.61 10.83 2.21
CA GLY A 142 3.23 11.39 3.41
C GLY A 142 4.72 11.05 3.61
N ASP A 143 5.35 10.32 2.68
CA ASP A 143 6.81 10.22 2.59
C ASP A 143 7.40 11.46 1.89
N ASP A 144 8.63 11.85 2.24
CA ASP A 144 9.29 13.04 1.70
C ASP A 144 10.24 12.76 0.52
N ARG A 145 10.47 11.49 0.17
CA ARG A 145 11.35 11.10 -0.93
C ARG A 145 10.59 10.75 -2.19
N CYS A 146 9.39 10.20 -2.04
CA CYS A 146 8.61 9.62 -3.13
C CYS A 146 7.12 9.84 -2.90
N SER A 147 6.64 11.08 -2.95
CA SER A 147 5.20 11.35 -2.93
C SER A 147 4.84 12.49 -3.88
N SER A 148 3.69 12.36 -4.52
CA SER A 148 3.06 13.46 -5.26
C SER A 148 1.91 14.01 -4.43
N PHE A 149 1.99 15.31 -4.10
CA PHE A 149 0.97 15.98 -3.28
C PHE A 149 -0.40 15.95 -3.94
N ASP A 150 -0.47 16.23 -5.24
CA ASP A 150 -1.73 16.25 -5.98
C ASP A 150 -2.39 14.87 -6.01
N ILE A 151 -1.60 13.80 -6.24
CA ILE A 151 -2.11 12.43 -6.23
C ILE A 151 -2.61 12.03 -4.84
N ALA A 152 -1.87 12.39 -3.79
CA ALA A 152 -2.30 12.16 -2.42
C ALA A 152 -3.64 12.86 -2.11
N LEU A 153 -3.81 14.10 -2.59
CA LEU A 153 -5.04 14.85 -2.39
C LEU A 153 -6.22 14.22 -3.13
N GLU A 154 -6.03 13.79 -4.39
CA GLU A 154 -7.09 13.11 -5.15
C GLU A 154 -7.49 11.77 -4.52
N VAL A 155 -6.53 10.96 -4.08
CA VAL A 155 -6.78 9.73 -3.30
C VAL A 155 -7.56 10.07 -2.02
N GLY A 156 -7.16 11.13 -1.32
CA GLY A 156 -7.85 11.59 -0.11
C GLY A 156 -9.31 11.99 -0.36
N LYS A 157 -9.60 12.66 -1.48
CA LYS A 157 -10.97 13.02 -1.88
C LYS A 157 -11.82 11.78 -2.12
N LYS A 158 -11.28 10.75 -2.78
CA LYS A 158 -11.99 9.47 -3.01
C LYS A 158 -12.26 8.73 -1.70
N ILE A 159 -11.26 8.65 -0.82
CA ILE A 159 -11.39 8.00 0.51
C ILE A 159 -12.42 8.72 1.38
N LYS A 160 -12.53 10.05 1.30
CA LYS A 160 -13.55 10.82 2.03
C LYS A 160 -14.97 10.33 1.74
N SER A 161 -15.27 9.97 0.49
CA SER A 161 -16.58 9.47 0.06
C SER A 161 -16.76 7.95 0.18
N LEU A 162 -15.71 7.21 0.54
CA LEU A 162 -15.75 5.76 0.58
C LEU A 162 -16.61 5.23 1.73
N GLN A 163 -17.32 4.14 1.47
CA GLN A 163 -18.12 3.41 2.45
C GLN A 163 -17.77 1.92 2.35
N VAL A 164 -17.24 1.35 3.43
CA VAL A 164 -16.88 -0.07 3.50
C VAL A 164 -18.07 -0.98 3.20
N ALA A 165 -19.27 -0.60 3.62
CA ALA A 165 -20.48 -1.39 3.42
C ALA A 165 -20.81 -1.66 1.93
N THR A 166 -20.37 -0.78 1.02
CA THR A 166 -20.64 -0.92 -0.43
C THR A 166 -19.56 -1.70 -1.17
N CYS A 167 -18.58 -2.28 -0.47
CA CYS A 167 -17.47 -2.98 -1.10
C CYS A 167 -17.92 -4.20 -1.93
N GLU A 168 -17.10 -4.56 -2.90
CA GLU A 168 -17.29 -5.71 -3.78
C GLU A 168 -16.57 -6.95 -3.26
N ALA A 169 -17.15 -8.11 -3.55
CA ALA A 169 -16.57 -9.41 -3.28
C ALA A 169 -16.86 -10.38 -4.41
N SER A 170 -15.93 -11.29 -4.69
CA SER A 170 -16.17 -12.39 -5.63
C SER A 170 -16.92 -13.56 -4.98
N SER A 171 -17.00 -13.58 -3.65
CA SER A 171 -17.70 -14.56 -2.83
C SER A 171 -18.54 -13.82 -1.80
N GLU A 172 -19.86 -14.00 -1.87
CA GLU A 172 -20.78 -13.41 -0.88
C GLU A 172 -20.60 -14.00 0.51
N LYS A 173 -20.17 -15.28 0.60
CA LYS A 173 -19.81 -15.91 1.87
C LYS A 173 -18.64 -15.16 2.51
N ASP A 174 -17.54 -14.97 1.78
CA ASP A 174 -16.36 -14.27 2.30
C ASP A 174 -16.73 -12.86 2.75
N LYS A 175 -17.58 -12.18 1.96
CA LYS A 175 -18.06 -10.84 2.30
C LYS A 175 -18.79 -10.82 3.63
N LYS A 176 -19.74 -11.73 3.81
CA LYS A 176 -20.51 -11.87 5.04
C LYS A 176 -19.59 -12.17 6.23
N ASP A 177 -18.74 -13.19 6.12
CA ASP A 177 -17.91 -13.65 7.23
C ASP A 177 -16.89 -12.57 7.66
N ILE A 178 -16.27 -11.88 6.70
CA ILE A 178 -15.35 -10.77 6.97
C ILE A 178 -16.10 -9.60 7.60
N PHE A 179 -17.28 -9.25 7.11
CA PHE A 179 -18.07 -8.16 7.69
C PHE A 179 -18.52 -8.47 9.12
N GLU A 180 -19.01 -9.69 9.38
CA GLU A 180 -19.34 -10.15 10.72
C GLU A 180 -18.12 -10.05 11.64
N TYR A 181 -16.94 -10.42 11.15
CA TYR A 181 -15.70 -10.30 11.90
C TYR A 181 -15.35 -8.83 12.23
N ILE A 182 -15.34 -7.95 11.23
CA ILE A 182 -15.08 -6.51 11.42
C ILE A 182 -16.09 -5.90 12.38
N ILE A 183 -17.38 -6.22 12.25
CA ILE A 183 -18.44 -5.73 13.13
C ILE A 183 -18.25 -6.26 14.56
N SER A 184 -17.88 -7.52 14.73
CA SER A 184 -17.67 -8.11 16.06
C SER A 184 -16.53 -7.43 16.84
N GLU A 185 -15.49 -6.99 16.13
CA GLU A 185 -14.28 -6.41 16.74
C GLU A 185 -14.35 -4.87 16.84
N LEU A 186 -14.91 -4.19 15.83
CA LEU A 186 -15.01 -2.72 15.80
C LEU A 186 -16.37 -2.19 16.24
N GLY A 187 -17.38 -3.05 16.34
CA GLY A 187 -18.77 -2.69 16.62
C GLY A 187 -19.59 -2.28 15.39
N SER A 188 -18.97 -1.74 14.34
CA SER A 188 -19.65 -1.38 13.09
C SER A 188 -18.70 -1.21 11.90
N LEU A 189 -19.24 -1.18 10.68
CA LEU A 189 -18.45 -0.91 9.47
C LEU A 189 -18.08 0.57 9.34
N GLU A 190 -18.86 1.48 9.90
CA GLU A 190 -18.57 2.92 9.93
C GLU A 190 -17.31 3.21 10.76
N ARG A 191 -17.05 2.43 11.82
CA ARG A 191 -15.78 2.50 12.55
C ARG A 191 -14.57 2.13 11.70
N MET A 192 -14.77 1.26 10.71
CA MET A 192 -13.73 0.94 9.73
C MET A 192 -13.52 2.14 8.77
N ASP A 193 -14.59 2.77 8.29
CA ASP A 193 -14.49 4.02 7.50
C ASP A 193 -13.72 5.10 8.26
N GLU A 194 -14.04 5.31 9.54
CA GLU A 194 -13.35 6.27 10.41
C GLU A 194 -11.84 5.99 10.49
N LYS A 195 -11.44 4.73 10.65
CA LYS A 195 -10.02 4.33 10.71
C LYS A 195 -9.29 4.59 9.38
N ILE A 196 -9.91 4.25 8.25
CA ILE A 196 -9.33 4.50 6.92
C ILE A 196 -9.15 6.01 6.69
N ARG A 197 -10.18 6.80 6.98
CA ARG A 197 -10.14 8.27 6.83
C ARG A 197 -9.12 8.91 7.78
N LYS A 198 -9.03 8.43 9.02
CA LYS A 198 -8.04 8.90 9.99
C LYS A 198 -6.62 8.67 9.51
N LEU A 199 -6.30 7.46 9.04
CA LEU A 199 -4.98 7.18 8.49
C LEU A 199 -4.66 8.09 7.30
N MET A 200 -5.60 8.24 6.36
CA MET A 200 -5.39 9.14 5.22
C MET A 200 -5.14 10.58 5.66
N ALA A 201 -5.88 11.08 6.66
CA ALA A 201 -5.69 12.42 7.20
C ALA A 201 -4.29 12.59 7.82
N GLU A 202 -3.83 11.63 8.62
CA GLU A 202 -2.48 11.63 9.19
C GLU A 202 -1.40 11.65 8.10
N MET A 203 -1.58 10.85 7.04
CA MET A 203 -0.66 10.82 5.90
C MET A 203 -0.66 12.14 5.10
N LEU A 204 -1.83 12.78 4.90
CA LEU A 204 -1.93 14.10 4.26
C LEU A 204 -1.25 15.20 5.07
N MET A 205 -1.38 15.17 6.41
CA MET A 205 -0.71 16.13 7.29
C MET A 205 0.81 16.00 7.19
N ARG A 206 1.35 14.78 7.16
CA ARG A 206 2.78 14.54 6.89
C ARG A 206 3.18 15.06 5.52
N ASN A 207 2.34 14.84 4.51
CA ASN A 207 2.60 15.31 3.15
C ASN A 207 2.68 16.84 3.07
N LEU A 208 1.76 17.55 3.72
CA LEU A 208 1.76 19.00 3.80
C LEU A 208 3.05 19.53 4.46
N ALA A 209 3.44 18.98 5.61
CA ALA A 209 4.65 19.38 6.31
C ALA A 209 5.92 19.16 5.45
N ASN A 210 5.97 18.06 4.69
CA ASN A 210 7.08 17.78 3.79
C ASN A 210 7.15 18.79 2.63
N VAL A 211 5.99 19.13 2.04
CA VAL A 211 5.90 20.12 0.95
C VAL A 211 6.29 21.51 1.44
N GLU A 212 5.82 21.93 2.61
CA GLU A 212 6.19 23.21 3.22
C GLU A 212 7.70 23.30 3.44
N LYS A 213 8.30 22.25 4.01
CA LYS A 213 9.74 22.18 4.24
C LYS A 213 10.54 22.22 2.93
N ALA A 214 10.15 21.45 1.93
CA ALA A 214 10.84 21.39 0.64
C ALA A 214 10.75 22.73 -0.11
N THR A 215 9.57 23.35 -0.09
CA THR A 215 9.33 24.66 -0.71
C THR A 215 10.13 25.75 -0.01
N GLY A 216 10.12 25.79 1.33
CA GLY A 216 10.91 26.74 2.11
C GLY A 216 12.41 26.63 1.80
N SER A 217 12.95 25.40 1.83
CA SER A 217 14.36 25.16 1.48
C SER A 217 14.71 25.60 0.06
N LEU A 218 13.81 25.42 -0.90
CA LEU A 218 14.02 25.85 -2.28
C LEU A 218 13.99 27.38 -2.40
N VAL A 219 13.01 28.04 -1.79
CA VAL A 219 12.90 29.51 -1.76
C VAL A 219 14.14 30.13 -1.13
N ASP A 220 14.62 29.59 -0.01
CA ASP A 220 15.84 30.06 0.65
C ASP A 220 17.06 29.93 -0.27
N SER A 221 17.19 28.80 -0.97
CA SER A 221 18.30 28.56 -1.91
C SER A 221 18.26 29.49 -3.13
N LEU A 222 17.06 29.83 -3.63
CA LEU A 222 16.88 30.74 -4.75
C LEU A 222 17.10 32.20 -4.34
N GLY A 223 16.67 32.57 -3.12
CA GLY A 223 16.86 33.91 -2.57
C GLY A 223 18.32 34.27 -2.28
N GLN A 224 19.17 33.28 -2.00
CA GLN A 224 20.61 33.47 -1.81
C GLN A 224 21.39 33.69 -3.12
N GLY A 225 20.74 33.61 -4.29
CA GLY A 225 21.36 33.74 -5.61
C GLY A 225 21.40 35.15 -6.23
N SER A 226 20.85 36.20 -5.61
CA SER A 226 20.78 37.55 -6.23
C SER A 226 21.64 38.66 -5.58
N ALA A 227 22.48 38.34 -4.60
CA ALA A 227 23.32 39.32 -3.92
C ALA A 227 24.82 39.22 -4.28
N THR A 228 25.14 39.25 -5.58
CA THR A 228 26.47 39.64 -6.07
C THR A 228 26.33 40.28 -7.45
N VAL A 229 25.84 41.52 -7.47
CA VAL A 229 26.26 42.50 -8.46
C VAL A 229 27.08 43.51 -7.68
N GLU A 230 28.39 43.30 -7.67
CA GLU A 230 29.35 44.28 -7.17
C GLU A 230 29.08 45.62 -7.87
N THR A 231 28.65 46.60 -7.09
CA THR A 231 28.83 48.00 -7.42
C THR A 231 30.33 48.24 -7.53
N LEU A 232 30.85 48.24 -8.76
CA LEU A 232 32.16 48.83 -9.04
C LEU A 232 32.09 50.32 -8.68
N ASP A 233 32.76 50.64 -7.58
CA ASP A 233 33.06 51.98 -7.11
C ASP A 233 33.52 52.87 -8.27
N LYS A 234 32.72 53.90 -8.53
CA LYS A 234 33.28 55.18 -8.96
C LYS A 234 33.87 55.79 -7.70
N ASP A 235 35.19 55.91 -7.68
CA ASP A 235 35.90 57.13 -7.30
C ASP A 235 37.32 56.77 -6.87
N HIS A 236 38.30 57.01 -7.75
CA HIS A 236 39.59 57.58 -7.38
C HIS A 236 40.29 58.14 -8.63
N LEU A 237 40.29 59.49 -8.68
CA LEU A 237 41.25 60.42 -9.30
C LEU A 237 41.48 60.35 -10.83
#